data_AF-D7UXL7-F1
#
_entry.id   AF-D7UXL7-F1
#
_cell.length_a   1.000
_cell.length_b   1.000
_cell.length_c   1.000
_cell.angle_alpha   90.00
_cell.angle_beta   90.00
_cell.angle_gamma   90.00
#
_symmetry.space_group_name_H-M   'P 1'
#
loop_
_entity.id
_entity.type
_entity.pdbx_description
1 polymer ?
#
loop_
_entity_poly.entity_id
_entity_poly.type
_entity_poly.pdbx_seq_one_letter_code
_entity_poly.pdbx_strand_id
1 'polypeptide(L)'
;MTKTIYDDFPADDKLEWTHVLAYVESGREIEFEYQGNEYFMSYSGDEGRQLLSNSQEISESFGDDHTNFFYQAMIGDKTLYDIFKNKEAEVTGIL
;
A
#
# COMPACT_ATOMS: atom_id res chain seq x y z
N MET A 1 -6.10 0.06 -31.11
CA MET A 1 -6.27 -0.43 -29.73
C MET A 1 -5.48 0.51 -28.84
N THR A 2 -6.17 1.25 -27.98
CA THR A 2 -5.59 2.21 -27.05
C THR A 2 -4.82 1.42 -25.98
N LYS A 3 -3.49 1.62 -25.91
CA LYS A 3 -2.66 1.14 -24.79
C LYS A 3 -3.15 1.87 -23.55
N THR A 4 -3.76 1.15 -22.61
CA THR A 4 -4.19 1.68 -21.32
C THR A 4 -2.93 2.05 -20.52
N ILE A 5 -2.73 3.33 -20.24
CA ILE A 5 -1.51 3.91 -19.64
C ILE A 5 -1.52 3.75 -18.11
N TYR A 6 -1.89 2.58 -17.60
CA TYR A 6 -1.85 2.27 -16.16
C TYR A 6 -0.80 1.20 -15.80
N ASP A 7 -0.13 0.61 -16.80
CA ASP A 7 0.89 -0.45 -16.60
C ASP A 7 2.34 0.07 -16.48
N ASP A 8 2.60 1.33 -16.81
CA ASP A 8 3.95 1.88 -16.76
C ASP A 8 4.17 2.51 -15.37
N PHE A 9 4.47 1.68 -14.36
CA PHE A 9 4.99 2.11 -13.06
C PHE A 9 6.24 2.98 -13.31
N PRO A 10 6.30 4.23 -12.82
CA PRO A 10 7.49 5.05 -13.00
C PRO A 10 8.63 4.43 -12.19
N ALA A 11 9.51 3.72 -12.90
CA ALA A 11 10.56 2.87 -12.34
C ALA A 11 11.66 3.61 -11.54
N ASP A 12 11.56 4.92 -11.33
CA ASP A 12 12.68 5.73 -10.81
C ASP A 12 12.32 6.92 -9.90
N ASP A 13 11.04 7.22 -9.67
CA ASP A 13 10.65 8.29 -8.73
C ASP A 13 9.91 7.67 -7.55
N LYS A 14 10.44 7.87 -6.33
CA LYS A 14 9.73 7.53 -5.08
C LYS A 14 8.31 8.08 -5.17
N LEU A 15 7.31 7.20 -5.26
CA LEU A 15 5.92 7.61 -5.38
C LEU A 15 5.55 8.53 -4.22
N GLU A 16 5.04 9.72 -4.54
CA GLU A 16 4.39 10.56 -3.54
C GLU A 16 3.23 9.79 -2.88
N TRP A 17 3.00 10.03 -1.59
CA TRP A 17 1.96 9.34 -0.82
C TRP A 17 0.57 9.46 -1.45
N THR A 18 0.29 10.54 -2.19
CA THR A 18 -0.97 10.73 -2.92
C THR A 18 -1.15 9.71 -4.05
N HIS A 19 -0.07 9.26 -4.70
CA HIS A 19 -0.14 8.21 -5.70
C HIS A 19 -0.42 6.85 -5.04
N VAL A 20 0.25 6.58 -3.92
CA VAL A 20 0.02 5.36 -3.13
C VAL A 20 -1.44 5.30 -2.68
N LEU A 21 -1.97 6.40 -2.14
CA LEU A 21 -3.36 6.49 -1.75
C LEU A 21 -4.31 6.26 -2.95
N ALA A 22 -4.02 6.82 -4.13
CA ALA A 22 -4.85 6.58 -5.31
C ALA A 22 -4.88 5.10 -5.73
N TYR A 23 -3.75 4.38 -5.62
CA TYR A 23 -3.72 2.93 -5.86
C TYR A 23 -4.56 2.18 -4.81
N VAL A 24 -4.42 2.55 -3.54
CA VAL A 24 -5.23 2.00 -2.45
C VAL A 24 -6.72 2.25 -2.68
N GLU A 25 -7.13 3.46 -3.05
CA GLU A 25 -8.52 3.82 -3.36
C GLU A 25 -9.09 3.03 -4.55
N SER A 26 -8.24 2.66 -5.51
CA SER A 26 -8.63 1.86 -6.67
C SER A 26 -8.70 0.35 -6.42
N GLY A 27 -8.50 -0.09 -5.17
CA GLY A 27 -8.53 -1.51 -4.81
C GLY A 27 -7.26 -2.29 -5.18
N ARG A 28 -6.20 -1.61 -5.65
CA ARG A 28 -4.93 -2.25 -6.00
C ARG A 28 -4.20 -2.73 -4.76
N GLU A 29 -3.40 -3.77 -4.94
CA GLU A 29 -2.51 -4.27 -3.89
C GLU A 29 -1.13 -3.66 -4.07
N ILE A 30 -0.40 -3.50 -2.96
CA ILE A 30 0.86 -2.76 -2.97
C ILE A 30 1.92 -3.53 -2.19
N GLU A 31 3.03 -3.81 -2.86
CA GLU A 31 4.27 -4.29 -2.25
C GLU A 31 5.19 -3.10 -1.96
N PHE A 32 5.78 -3.07 -0.77
CA PHE A 32 6.71 -2.02 -0.40
C PHE A 32 7.74 -2.49 0.61
N GLU A 33 8.92 -1.85 0.58
CA GLU A 33 9.97 -2.03 1.56
C GLU A 33 9.97 -0.88 2.59
N TYR A 34 10.08 -1.24 3.87
CA TYR A 34 10.24 -0.28 4.97
C TYR A 34 11.17 -0.87 6.03
N GLN A 35 12.18 -0.09 6.44
CA GLN A 35 13.21 -0.52 7.43
C GLN A 35 13.87 -1.87 7.09
N GLY A 36 14.02 -2.19 5.79
CA GLY A 36 14.62 -3.44 5.32
C GLY A 36 13.73 -4.67 5.45
N ASN A 37 12.42 -4.50 5.69
CA ASN A 37 11.43 -5.56 5.65
C ASN A 37 10.44 -5.32 4.50
N GLU A 38 9.99 -6.41 3.88
CA GLU A 38 8.93 -6.40 2.88
C GLU A 38 7.56 -6.43 3.55
N TYR A 39 6.66 -5.63 3.01
CA TYR A 39 5.27 -5.52 3.44
C TYR A 39 4.33 -5.58 2.23
N PHE A 40 3.12 -6.05 2.48
CA PHE A 40 2.09 -6.17 1.46
C PHE A 40 0.76 -5.61 1.96
N MET A 41 0.21 -4.62 1.25
CA MET A 41 -1.17 -4.17 1.41
C MET A 41 -2.06 -5.03 0.50
N SER A 42 -2.64 -6.10 1.04
CA SER A 42 -3.57 -6.95 0.29
C SER A 42 -4.99 -6.38 0.29
N TYR A 43 -5.80 -6.85 -0.65
CA TYR A 43 -7.23 -6.60 -0.66
C TYR A 43 -8.00 -7.91 -0.92
N SER A 44 -8.74 -8.37 0.08
CA SER A 44 -9.52 -9.60 0.04
C SER A 44 -11.01 -9.27 -0.02
N GLY A 45 -11.50 -8.68 -1.12
CA GLY A 45 -12.94 -8.50 -1.39
C GLY A 45 -13.80 -8.15 -0.17
N ASP A 46 -14.51 -9.15 0.36
CA ASP A 46 -15.44 -9.06 1.51
C ASP A 46 -14.76 -8.88 2.89
N GLU A 47 -13.48 -9.23 3.02
CA GLU A 47 -12.67 -9.12 4.24
C GLU A 47 -11.92 -7.78 4.32
N GLY A 48 -12.00 -6.94 3.29
CA GLY A 48 -11.36 -5.65 3.24
C GLY A 48 -9.84 -5.73 3.02
N ARG A 49 -9.11 -4.75 3.58
CA ARG A 49 -7.65 -4.64 3.42
C ARG A 49 -6.92 -5.21 4.62
N GLN A 50 -5.77 -5.81 4.33
CA GLN A 50 -4.86 -6.32 5.35
C GLN A 50 -3.44 -5.84 5.06
N LEU A 51 -2.65 -5.71 6.11
CA LEU A 51 -1.22 -5.50 6.04
C LEU A 51 -0.52 -6.80 6.42
N LEU A 52 0.29 -7.32 5.51
CA LEU A 52 1.08 -8.52 5.71
C LEU A 52 2.57 -8.17 5.83
N SER A 53 3.29 -8.94 6.62
CA SER A 53 4.75 -9.01 6.62
C SER A 53 5.17 -10.49 6.66
N ASN A 54 6.06 -10.93 5.76
CA ASN A 54 6.44 -12.35 5.64
C ASN A 54 5.24 -13.32 5.54
N SER A 55 4.19 -12.95 4.78
CA SER A 55 2.94 -13.71 4.66
C SER A 55 2.13 -13.88 5.96
N GLN A 56 2.44 -13.11 7.00
CA GLN A 56 1.67 -13.05 8.24
C GLN A 56 0.92 -11.73 8.32
N GLU A 57 -0.36 -11.79 8.65
CA GLU A 57 -1.17 -10.61 8.92
C GLU A 57 -0.68 -9.91 10.18
N ILE A 58 -0.42 -8.60 10.07
CA ILE A 58 0.06 -7.75 11.17
C ILE A 58 -0.89 -6.59 11.48
N SER A 59 -1.91 -6.35 10.64
CA SER A 59 -3.02 -5.44 10.94
C SER A 59 -4.20 -6.20 11.51
N GLU A 60 -5.02 -5.54 12.34
CA GLU A 60 -6.41 -5.96 12.47
C GLU A 60 -7.12 -5.64 11.15
N SER A 61 -7.87 -6.56 10.56
CA SER A 61 -8.65 -6.27 9.34
C SER A 61 -9.55 -5.05 9.57
N PHE A 62 -9.40 -4.04 8.72
CA PHE A 62 -10.29 -2.90 8.65
C PHE A 62 -11.00 -3.00 7.30
N GLY A 63 -12.33 -2.99 7.33
CA GLY A 63 -13.21 -3.34 6.19
C GLY A 63 -13.03 -2.49 4.92
N ASP A 64 -14.01 -2.50 4.03
CA ASP A 64 -13.92 -1.98 2.64
C ASP A 64 -13.55 -0.48 2.48
N ASP A 65 -13.39 0.28 3.57
CA ASP A 65 -12.86 1.63 3.52
C ASP A 65 -11.34 1.63 3.33
N HIS A 66 -10.95 1.50 2.06
CA HIS A 66 -9.55 1.49 1.62
C HIS A 66 -8.76 2.70 2.11
N THR A 67 -9.38 3.88 2.09
CA THR A 67 -8.77 5.12 2.51
C THR A 67 -8.50 5.08 4.01
N ASN A 68 -9.48 4.65 4.80
CA ASN A 68 -9.33 4.55 6.25
C ASN A 68 -8.24 3.55 6.65
N PHE A 69 -8.10 2.42 5.94
CA PHE A 69 -7.00 1.49 6.15
C PHE A 69 -5.63 2.18 6.05
N PHE A 70 -5.41 3.03 5.03
CA PHE A 70 -4.13 3.74 4.85
C PHE A 70 -3.79 4.69 6.01
N TYR A 71 -4.81 5.25 6.67
CA TYR A 71 -4.63 6.16 7.81
C TYR A 71 -4.58 5.44 9.16
N GLN A 72 -5.01 4.18 9.26
CA GLN A 72 -5.11 3.45 10.53
C GLN A 72 -4.15 2.27 10.66
N ALA A 73 -3.78 1.61 9.56
CA ALA A 73 -2.83 0.51 9.59
C ALA A 73 -1.45 1.01 10.05
N MET A 74 -0.84 0.29 10.99
CA MET A 74 0.40 0.69 11.63
C MET A 74 1.51 -0.34 11.47
N ILE A 75 2.74 0.14 11.38
CA ILE A 75 3.96 -0.66 11.56
C ILE A 75 4.72 -0.04 12.72
N GLY A 76 4.74 -0.72 13.86
CA GLY A 76 5.26 -0.15 15.10
C GLY A 76 4.37 0.99 15.60
N ASP A 77 4.92 2.21 15.65
CA ASP A 77 4.25 3.43 16.13
C ASP A 77 3.84 4.41 15.00
N LYS A 78 4.01 4.03 13.73
CA LYS A 78 3.69 4.86 12.58
C LYS A 78 2.57 4.27 11.74
N THR A 79 1.69 5.14 11.24
CA THR A 79 0.68 4.78 10.24
C THR A 79 1.31 4.62 8.86
N LEU A 80 0.66 3.90 7.95
CA LEU A 80 1.08 3.86 6.54
C LEU A 80 1.14 5.27 5.94
N TYR A 81 0.15 6.13 6.25
CA TYR A 81 0.18 7.54 5.88
C TYR A 81 1.48 8.24 6.30
N ASP A 82 1.90 8.12 7.56
CA ASP A 82 3.12 8.76 8.05
C ASP A 82 4.36 8.23 7.32
N ILE A 83 4.42 6.91 7.11
CA ILE A 83 5.54 6.23 6.44
C ILE A 83 5.70 6.74 5.00
N PHE A 84 4.62 6.74 4.20
CA PHE A 84 4.68 7.18 2.81
C PHE A 84 4.81 8.70 2.69
N LYS A 85 4.15 9.48 3.55
CA LYS A 85 4.27 10.95 3.55
C LYS A 85 5.70 11.41 3.83
N ASN A 86 6.40 10.71 4.73
CA ASN A 86 7.78 11.01 5.07
C ASN A 86 8.79 10.35 4.10
N LYS A 87 8.31 9.66 3.06
CA LYS A 87 9.14 8.96 2.05
C LYS A 87 10.09 7.91 2.65
N GLU A 88 9.64 7.27 3.74
CA GLU A 88 10.40 6.27 4.47
C GLU A 88 10.26 4.86 3.90
N ALA A 89 9.19 4.61 3.14
CA ALA A 89 8.98 3.39 2.38
C ALA A 89 9.28 3.59 0.88
N GLU A 90 9.62 2.49 0.23
CA GLU A 90 9.77 2.39 -1.22
C GLU A 90 8.74 1.39 -1.75
N VAL A 91 7.90 1.83 -2.70
CA VAL A 91 6.97 0.93 -3.37
C VAL A 91 7.75 0.09 -4.35
N THR A 92 7.64 -1.23 -4.23
CA THR A 92 8.35 -2.22 -5.05
C THR A 92 7.42 -2.92 -6.05
N GLY A 93 6.10 -2.86 -5.84
CA GLY A 93 5.12 -3.45 -6.74
C GLY A 93 3.70 -2.91 -6.55
N ILE A 94 2.93 -2.90 -7.64
CA ILE A 94 1.49 -2.59 -7.66
C ILE A 94 0.78 -3.72 -8.43
N LEU A 95 -0.16 -4.41 -7.78
CA LEU A 95 -0.93 -5.51 -8.39
C LEU A 95 -2.37 -5.10 -8.65
#